data_AF-A0A946PLV2-F1
#
_entry.id   AF-A0A946PLV2-F1
#
_cell.length_a   1.000
_cell.length_b   1.000
_cell.length_c   1.000
_cell.angle_alpha   90.00
_cell.angle_beta   90.00
_cell.angle_gamma   90.00
#
_symmetry.space_group_name_H-M   'P 1'
#
loop_
_entity.id
_entity.type
_entity.pdbx_description
1 polymer ?
#
loop_
_entity_poly.entity_id
_entity_poly.type
_entity_poly.pdbx_seq_one_letter_code
_entity_poly.pdbx_strand_id
1 'polypeptide(L)'
;MFEINHNDNTKVLLTDEFLIFFEKFINSFEDERQKLLIKRSETQKFISNGGKFTFPEDSTIRDGEWKVVPPPADVLNRNVEITGPVDRKMIINALNSGSDVFMADFEDSTSPTWENILNGHLNLIDANKKSLSFENKENGKKYQLSQNSETSLFVRPRGLHLDEQNVTYIGKEV
;
A
#
# COMPACT_ATOMS: atom_id res chain seq x y z
N MET A 1 18.44 -15.08 -4.17
CA MET A 1 17.57 -16.12 -3.58
C MET A 1 16.78 -15.49 -2.46
N PHE A 2 15.48 -15.79 -2.37
CA PHE A 2 14.61 -15.29 -1.31
C PHE A 2 14.74 -16.14 -0.06
N GLU A 3 14.75 -15.49 1.10
CA GLU A 3 14.56 -16.10 2.41
C GLU A 3 13.32 -15.46 3.03
N ILE A 4 12.35 -16.28 3.43
CA ILE A 4 11.01 -15.82 3.84
C ILE A 4 10.65 -16.47 5.16
N ASN A 5 10.12 -15.68 6.09
CA ASN A 5 9.52 -16.20 7.31
C ASN A 5 8.18 -16.89 6.97
N HIS A 6 8.18 -18.22 6.87
CA HIS A 6 7.03 -18.97 6.39
C HIS A 6 5.94 -19.18 7.46
N ASN A 7 4.68 -19.04 7.04
CA ASN A 7 3.49 -19.52 7.75
C ASN A 7 2.46 -20.05 6.73
N ASP A 8 1.29 -20.48 7.17
CA ASP A 8 0.29 -21.06 6.25
C ASP A 8 -0.19 -20.08 5.17
N ASN A 9 -0.28 -18.78 5.49
CA ASN A 9 -0.70 -17.74 4.57
C ASN A 9 0.36 -17.40 3.51
N THR A 10 1.65 -17.56 3.83
CA THR A 10 2.72 -17.25 2.85
C THR A 10 2.64 -18.13 1.62
N LYS A 11 2.20 -19.39 1.74
CA LYS A 11 2.06 -20.30 0.58
C LYS A 11 1.02 -19.84 -0.43
N VAL A 12 -0.02 -19.14 0.02
CA VAL A 12 -1.11 -18.66 -0.83
C VAL A 12 -0.71 -17.38 -1.57
N LEU A 13 0.03 -16.49 -0.90
CA LEU A 13 0.40 -15.18 -1.44
C LEU A 13 1.74 -15.19 -2.19
N LEU A 14 2.75 -15.85 -1.62
CA LEU A 14 4.14 -15.85 -2.09
C LEU A 14 4.40 -17.08 -2.95
N THR A 15 3.60 -17.22 -4.01
CA THR A 15 3.76 -18.29 -5.00
C THR A 15 5.05 -18.11 -5.79
N ASP A 16 5.50 -19.15 -6.48
CA ASP A 16 6.69 -19.07 -7.34
C ASP A 16 6.54 -17.97 -8.41
N GLU A 17 5.35 -17.82 -8.99
CA GLU A 17 5.04 -16.75 -9.95
C GLU A 17 5.16 -15.36 -9.32
N PHE A 18 4.65 -15.18 -8.10
CA PHE A 18 4.81 -13.93 -7.37
C PHE A 18 6.29 -13.64 -7.10
N LEU A 19 7.07 -14.63 -6.66
CA LEU A 19 8.50 -14.43 -6.36
C LEU A 19 9.30 -14.08 -7.62
N ILE A 20 8.96 -14.65 -8.78
CA ILE A 20 9.57 -14.27 -10.07
C ILE A 20 9.25 -12.81 -10.41
N PHE A 21 8.01 -12.37 -10.21
CA PHE A 21 7.63 -10.98 -10.40
C PHE A 21 8.36 -10.06 -9.40
N PHE A 22 8.38 -10.44 -8.13
CA PHE A 22 8.94 -9.63 -7.06
C PHE A 22 10.46 -9.48 -7.19
N GLU A 23 11.16 -10.53 -7.63
CA GLU A 23 12.59 -10.44 -8.01
C GLU A 23 12.83 -9.39 -9.09
N LYS A 24 12.01 -9.39 -10.16
CA LYS A 24 12.13 -8.38 -11.23
C LYS A 24 11.86 -6.98 -10.70
N PHE A 25 10.89 -6.83 -9.80
CA PHE A 25 10.56 -5.55 -9.17
C PHE A 25 11.73 -5.02 -8.33
N ILE A 26 12.27 -5.83 -7.41
CA ILE A 26 13.42 -5.45 -6.56
C ILE A 26 14.61 -5.06 -7.43
N ASN A 27 14.98 -5.91 -8.40
CA ASN A 27 16.11 -5.66 -9.29
C ASN A 27 15.95 -4.41 -10.17
N SER A 28 14.72 -3.94 -10.38
CA SER A 28 14.46 -2.74 -11.19
C SER A 28 14.50 -1.45 -10.37
N PHE A 29 14.16 -1.49 -9.08
CA PHE A 29 13.83 -0.28 -8.32
C PHE A 29 14.60 -0.08 -7.02
N GLU A 30 15.16 -1.12 -6.41
CA GLU A 30 15.74 -1.00 -5.06
C GLU A 30 16.96 -0.08 -5.02
N ASP A 31 17.84 -0.16 -6.03
CA ASP A 31 19.00 0.73 -6.13
C ASP A 31 18.58 2.21 -6.19
N GLU A 32 17.49 2.52 -6.87
CA GLU A 32 16.98 3.90 -6.95
C GLU A 32 16.32 4.32 -5.63
N ARG A 33 15.58 3.42 -4.96
CA ARG A 33 15.04 3.68 -3.62
C ARG A 33 16.17 4.07 -2.65
N GLN A 34 17.26 3.31 -2.63
CA GLN A 34 18.42 3.57 -1.77
C GLN A 34 19.09 4.92 -2.08
N LYS A 35 19.28 5.25 -3.36
CA LYS A 35 19.81 6.57 -3.77
C LYS A 35 18.92 7.72 -3.29
N LEU A 36 17.59 7.57 -3.39
CA LEU A 36 16.64 8.57 -2.91
C LEU A 36 16.70 8.73 -1.38
N LEU A 37 16.87 7.65 -0.63
CA LEU A 37 17.03 7.71 0.83
C LEU A 37 18.34 8.42 1.23
N ILE A 38 19.45 8.13 0.56
CA ILE A 38 20.73 8.82 0.76
C ILE A 38 20.55 10.33 0.46
N LYS A 39 19.92 10.66 -0.67
CA LYS A 39 19.65 12.05 -1.07
C LYS A 39 18.79 12.79 -0.04
N ARG A 40 17.84 12.12 0.61
CA ARG A 40 17.07 12.70 1.73
C ARG A 40 17.99 13.09 2.89
N SER A 41 18.93 12.21 3.28
CA SER A 41 19.89 12.52 4.34
C SER A 41 20.82 13.67 3.97
N GLU A 42 21.29 13.74 2.73
CA GLU A 42 22.11 14.85 2.23
C GLU A 42 21.34 16.17 2.23
N THR A 43 20.09 16.14 1.75
CA THR A 43 19.20 17.30 1.76
C THR A 43 18.96 17.79 3.18
N GLN A 44 18.74 16.88 4.13
CA GLN A 44 18.57 17.23 5.54
C GLN A 44 19.84 17.89 6.11
N LYS A 45 21.04 17.38 5.79
CA LYS A 45 22.32 18.01 6.21
C LYS A 45 22.47 19.42 5.64
N PHE A 46 22.14 19.62 4.37
CA PHE A 46 22.17 20.94 3.73
C PHE A 46 21.26 21.94 4.46
N ILE A 47 20.02 21.54 4.77
CA ILE A 47 19.06 22.39 5.48
C ILE A 47 19.54 22.70 6.90
N SER A 48 20.04 21.70 7.63
CA SER A 48 20.59 21.88 8.98
C SER A 48 21.77 22.86 9.02
N ASN A 49 22.49 23.02 7.90
CA ASN A 49 23.59 23.98 7.74
C ASN A 49 23.14 25.36 7.24
N GLY A 50 21.84 25.68 7.31
CA GLY A 50 21.27 26.97 6.92
C GLY A 50 20.78 27.04 5.47
N GLY A 51 20.84 25.92 4.74
CA GLY A 51 20.17 25.78 3.46
C GLY A 51 18.65 25.93 3.58
N LYS A 52 17.98 26.32 2.49
CA LYS A 52 16.53 26.50 2.44
C LYS A 52 15.94 25.71 1.29
N PHE A 53 14.68 25.30 1.43
CA PHE A 53 13.92 24.80 0.29
C PHE A 53 13.70 25.91 -0.72
N THR A 54 13.97 25.60 -1.99
CA THR A 54 13.73 26.47 -3.13
C THR A 54 13.06 25.68 -4.24
N PHE A 55 12.39 26.37 -5.17
CA PHE A 55 11.95 25.74 -6.41
C PHE A 55 13.17 25.37 -7.27
N PRO A 56 13.11 24.30 -8.07
CA PRO A 56 14.08 24.04 -9.10
C PRO A 56 14.23 25.25 -10.04
N GLU A 57 15.48 25.57 -10.42
CA GLU A 57 15.80 26.66 -11.34
C GLU A 57 15.08 26.51 -12.67
N ASP A 58 15.03 25.28 -13.19
CA ASP A 58 14.23 24.96 -14.38
C ASP A 58 12.73 25.07 -14.07
N SER A 59 12.07 26.05 -14.69
CA SER A 59 10.64 26.30 -14.59
C SER A 59 9.85 25.74 -15.77
N THR A 60 10.48 25.12 -16.77
CA THR A 60 9.84 24.67 -18.02
C THR A 60 8.62 23.79 -17.77
N ILE A 61 8.69 22.90 -16.78
CA ILE A 61 7.56 22.04 -16.41
C ILE A 61 6.45 22.85 -15.71
N ARG A 62 6.80 23.84 -14.87
CA ARG A 62 5.79 24.63 -14.14
C ARG A 62 5.07 25.63 -15.03
N ASP A 63 5.79 26.18 -16.00
CA ASP A 63 5.30 27.24 -16.89
C ASP A 63 4.72 26.66 -18.20
N GLY A 64 4.91 25.36 -18.45
CA GLY A 64 4.42 24.67 -19.63
C GLY A 64 2.92 24.34 -19.59
N GLU A 65 2.30 24.23 -20.77
CA GLU A 65 0.90 23.81 -20.90
C GLU A 65 0.78 22.29 -21.02
N TRP A 66 0.50 21.62 -19.91
CA TRP A 66 0.25 20.19 -19.89
C TRP A 66 -0.78 19.82 -18.82
N LYS A 67 -1.32 18.61 -18.91
CA LYS A 67 -2.22 18.02 -17.90
C LYS A 67 -1.83 16.58 -17.65
N VAL A 68 -2.10 16.09 -16.44
CA VAL A 68 -2.03 14.65 -16.15
C VAL A 68 -3.09 13.91 -16.96
N VAL A 69 -2.91 12.60 -17.10
CA VAL A 69 -3.92 11.71 -17.68
C VAL A 69 -5.20 11.79 -16.83
N PRO A 70 -6.41 11.91 -17.43
CA PRO A 70 -7.67 11.90 -16.69
C PRO A 70 -7.83 10.63 -15.85
N PRO A 71 -8.41 10.71 -14.65
CA PRO A 71 -8.64 9.54 -13.81
C PRO A 71 -9.70 8.60 -14.43
N PRO A 72 -9.69 7.30 -14.08
CA PRO A 72 -10.72 6.36 -14.50
C PRO A 72 -12.08 6.70 -13.89
N ALA A 73 -13.15 6.18 -14.50
CA ALA A 73 -14.53 6.61 -14.23
C ALA A 73 -14.98 6.37 -12.77
N ASP A 74 -14.50 5.30 -12.17
CA ASP A 74 -14.79 4.84 -10.81
C ASP A 74 -14.20 5.74 -9.70
N VAL A 75 -13.31 6.66 -10.07
CA VAL A 75 -12.70 7.63 -9.14
C VAL A 75 -12.71 9.07 -9.69
N LEU A 76 -13.59 9.34 -10.67
CA LEU A 76 -13.89 10.71 -11.10
C LEU A 76 -14.54 11.52 -9.97
N ASN A 77 -15.36 10.87 -9.15
CA ASN A 77 -15.97 11.45 -7.96
C ASN A 77 -15.23 10.95 -6.71
N ARG A 78 -14.69 11.87 -5.90
CA ARG A 78 -13.93 11.58 -4.67
C ARG A 78 -14.23 12.62 -3.60
N ASN A 79 -15.52 12.93 -3.41
CA ASN A 79 -15.96 13.95 -2.45
C ASN A 79 -15.73 13.47 -1.02
N VAL A 80 -15.91 12.18 -0.76
CA VAL A 80 -15.69 11.57 0.55
C VAL A 80 -14.82 10.33 0.41
N GLU A 81 -13.70 10.33 1.10
CA GLU A 81 -12.82 9.17 1.23
C GLU A 81 -12.73 8.74 2.68
N ILE A 82 -12.90 7.45 2.92
CA ILE A 82 -12.68 6.85 4.23
C ILE A 82 -11.33 6.14 4.25
N THR A 83 -10.60 6.24 5.35
CA THR A 83 -9.30 5.58 5.53
C THR A 83 -9.40 4.59 6.67
N GLY A 84 -8.68 3.47 6.57
CA GLY A 84 -8.66 2.51 7.65
C GLY A 84 -7.70 1.36 7.45
N PRO A 85 -7.44 0.59 8.52
CA PRO A 85 -6.51 -0.53 8.47
C PRO A 85 -7.04 -1.66 7.60
N VAL A 86 -6.17 -2.62 7.32
CA VAL A 86 -6.47 -3.81 6.52
C VAL A 86 -7.08 -4.96 7.32
N ASP A 87 -7.66 -4.67 8.49
CA ASP A 87 -8.50 -5.61 9.24
C ASP A 87 -9.73 -6.01 8.42
N ARG A 88 -10.07 -7.30 8.48
CA ARG A 88 -11.15 -7.91 7.72
C ARG A 88 -12.50 -7.24 7.97
N LYS A 89 -12.83 -6.94 9.24
CA LYS A 89 -14.10 -6.30 9.59
C LYS A 89 -14.14 -4.83 9.16
N MET A 90 -13.03 -4.10 9.33
CA MET A 90 -12.91 -2.69 8.95
C MET A 90 -13.01 -2.51 7.44
N ILE A 91 -12.38 -3.37 6.63
CA ILE A 91 -12.51 -3.34 5.18
C ILE A 91 -13.99 -3.48 4.76
N ILE A 92 -14.74 -4.40 5.38
CA ILE A 92 -16.17 -4.58 5.09
C ILE A 92 -16.96 -3.30 5.42
N ASN A 93 -16.73 -2.73 6.61
CA ASN A 93 -17.45 -1.53 7.04
C ASN A 93 -17.13 -0.33 6.15
N ALA A 94 -15.86 -0.16 5.77
CA ALA A 94 -15.40 0.95 4.94
C ALA A 94 -15.98 0.87 3.53
N LEU A 95 -15.91 -0.31 2.89
CA LEU A 95 -16.49 -0.52 1.56
C LEU A 95 -18.02 -0.40 1.56
N ASN A 96 -18.69 -0.72 2.66
CA ASN A 96 -20.14 -0.56 2.80
C ASN A 96 -20.56 0.82 3.32
N SER A 97 -19.63 1.77 3.53
CA SER A 97 -19.95 3.04 4.20
C SER A 97 -20.70 4.03 3.31
N GLY A 98 -20.65 3.85 1.99
CA GLY A 98 -21.17 4.81 1.00
C GLY A 98 -20.19 5.95 0.69
N SER A 99 -18.95 5.89 1.16
CA SER A 99 -17.86 6.75 0.68
C SER A 99 -17.59 6.49 -0.81
N ASP A 100 -17.06 7.49 -1.52
CA ASP A 100 -16.63 7.30 -2.90
C ASP A 100 -15.41 6.37 -2.99
N VAL A 101 -14.48 6.52 -2.04
CA VAL A 101 -13.23 5.75 -1.98
C VAL A 101 -12.98 5.27 -0.55
N PHE A 102 -12.50 4.03 -0.43
CA PHE A 102 -11.87 3.51 0.76
C PHE A 102 -10.36 3.32 0.51
N MET A 103 -9.53 4.01 1.27
CA MET A 103 -8.09 3.77 1.30
C MET A 103 -7.74 2.74 2.36
N ALA A 104 -7.51 1.50 1.92
CA ALA A 104 -6.98 0.42 2.73
C ALA A 104 -5.50 0.64 3.01
N ASP A 105 -5.14 0.69 4.28
CA ASP A 105 -3.86 1.24 4.69
C ASP A 105 -2.93 0.20 5.32
N PHE A 106 -1.78 -0.02 4.68
CA PHE A 106 -0.68 -0.83 5.23
C PHE A 106 0.40 0.02 5.93
N GLU A 107 0.19 1.32 6.05
CA GLU A 107 1.11 2.27 6.66
C GLU A 107 0.62 2.73 8.05
N ASP A 108 0.34 4.01 8.27
CA ASP A 108 0.25 4.60 9.62
C ASP A 108 -0.86 4.01 10.50
N SER A 109 -1.96 3.51 9.93
CA SER A 109 -3.06 2.94 10.72
C SER A 109 -2.94 1.43 10.97
N THR A 110 -1.92 0.77 10.40
CA THR A 110 -1.70 -0.67 10.55
C THR A 110 -0.33 -0.95 11.15
N SER A 111 -0.29 -1.60 12.32
CA SER A 111 0.96 -2.16 12.83
C SER A 111 1.47 -3.23 11.84
N PRO A 112 2.69 -3.11 11.28
CA PRO A 112 3.16 -3.94 10.19
C PRO A 112 3.70 -5.29 10.69
N THR A 113 2.95 -5.97 11.56
CA THR A 113 3.26 -7.36 11.91
C THR A 113 3.11 -8.23 10.68
N TRP A 114 3.90 -9.31 10.58
CA TRP A 114 3.84 -10.21 9.43
C TRP A 114 2.43 -10.77 9.19
N GLU A 115 1.74 -11.09 10.28
CA GLU A 115 0.34 -11.53 10.25
C GLU A 115 -0.59 -10.46 9.67
N ASN A 116 -0.47 -9.20 10.08
CA ASN A 116 -1.31 -8.12 9.58
C ASN A 116 -1.08 -7.85 8.09
N ILE A 117 0.18 -7.87 7.64
CA ILE A 117 0.51 -7.66 6.22
C ILE A 117 -0.06 -8.78 5.35
N LEU A 118 0.19 -10.04 5.72
CA LEU A 118 -0.32 -11.19 4.96
C LEU A 118 -1.86 -11.25 4.98
N ASN A 119 -2.47 -11.13 6.17
CA ASN A 119 -3.93 -11.14 6.28
C ASN A 119 -4.55 -9.96 5.54
N GLY A 120 -3.91 -8.78 5.56
CA GLY A 120 -4.35 -7.63 4.81
C GLY A 120 -4.44 -7.92 3.32
N HIS A 121 -3.39 -8.49 2.71
CA HIS A 121 -3.43 -8.88 1.30
C HIS A 121 -4.52 -9.91 1.00
N LEU A 122 -4.69 -10.93 1.84
CA LEU A 122 -5.78 -11.91 1.69
C LEU A 122 -7.16 -11.25 1.78
N ASN A 123 -7.36 -10.34 2.73
CA ASN A 123 -8.60 -9.59 2.89
C ASN A 123 -8.90 -8.72 1.66
N LEU A 124 -7.88 -8.08 1.06
CA LEU A 124 -8.08 -7.29 -0.16
C LEU A 124 -8.37 -8.17 -1.39
N ILE A 125 -7.75 -9.35 -1.49
CA ILE A 125 -8.10 -10.33 -2.55
C ILE A 125 -9.55 -10.75 -2.42
N ASP A 126 -10.01 -11.08 -1.20
CA ASP A 126 -11.40 -11.44 -0.92
C ASP A 126 -12.37 -10.27 -1.16
N ALA A 127 -11.98 -9.04 -0.85
CA ALA A 127 -12.76 -7.84 -1.13
C ALA A 127 -12.95 -7.65 -2.63
N ASN A 128 -11.87 -7.74 -3.41
CA ASN A 128 -11.92 -7.63 -4.87
C ASN A 128 -12.75 -8.74 -5.53
N LYS A 129 -12.77 -9.94 -4.94
CA LYS A 129 -13.63 -11.06 -5.36
C LYS A 129 -15.08 -10.95 -4.85
N LYS A 130 -15.40 -9.91 -4.07
CA LYS A 130 -16.69 -9.73 -3.37
C LYS A 130 -17.11 -10.93 -2.50
N SER A 131 -16.14 -11.67 -1.97
CA SER A 131 -16.34 -12.84 -1.09
C SER A 131 -16.05 -12.55 0.38
N LEU A 132 -15.61 -11.32 0.70
CA LEU A 132 -15.21 -10.93 2.05
C LEU A 132 -16.38 -11.02 3.04
N SER A 133 -16.19 -11.82 4.08
CA SER A 133 -17.12 -11.95 5.21
C SER A 133 -16.37 -12.12 6.53
N PHE A 134 -17.02 -11.75 7.63
CA PHE A 134 -16.48 -11.83 8.98
C PHE A 134 -17.59 -12.16 9.97
N GLU A 135 -17.32 -13.08 10.89
CA GLU A 135 -18.20 -13.43 12.01
C GLU A 135 -17.49 -13.14 13.32
N ASN A 136 -18.09 -12.28 14.13
CA ASN A 136 -17.61 -12.04 15.49
C ASN A 136 -17.99 -13.26 16.36
N LYS A 137 -16.99 -13.99 16.84
CA LYS A 137 -17.20 -15.22 17.63
C LYS A 137 -17.79 -14.97 19.02
N GLU A 138 -17.64 -13.77 19.58
CA GLU A 138 -18.12 -13.45 20.92
C GLU A 138 -19.62 -13.15 20.95
N ASN A 139 -20.14 -12.47 19.93
CA ASN A 139 -21.55 -12.06 19.87
C ASN A 139 -22.34 -12.65 18.69
N GLY A 140 -21.70 -13.45 17.84
CA GLY A 140 -22.32 -14.09 16.67
C GLY A 140 -22.68 -13.14 15.52
N LYS A 141 -22.30 -11.86 15.59
CA LYS A 141 -22.65 -10.88 14.54
C LYS A 141 -21.85 -11.13 13.28
N LYS A 142 -22.55 -11.25 12.16
CA LYS A 142 -21.99 -11.46 10.82
C LYS A 142 -21.93 -10.16 10.03
N TYR A 143 -20.86 -10.01 9.28
CA TYR A 143 -20.55 -8.89 8.40
C TYR A 143 -20.19 -9.46 7.03
N GLN A 144 -20.69 -8.86 5.97
CA GLN A 144 -20.39 -9.26 4.60
C GLN A 144 -20.29 -8.03 3.71
N LEU A 145 -19.37 -8.06 2.75
CA LEU A 145 -19.27 -7.04 1.73
C LEU A 145 -20.54 -7.05 0.85
N SER A 146 -21.15 -5.88 0.67
CA SER A 146 -22.32 -5.72 -0.20
C SER A 146 -21.93 -5.97 -1.66
N GLN A 147 -22.72 -6.77 -2.37
CA GLN A 147 -22.54 -6.95 -3.82
C GLN A 147 -22.77 -5.64 -4.59
N ASN A 148 -23.56 -4.73 -4.01
CA ASN A 148 -23.88 -3.41 -4.56
C ASN A 148 -22.97 -2.30 -4.01
N SER A 149 -21.87 -2.63 -3.32
CA SER A 149 -20.90 -1.61 -2.94
C SER A 149 -20.31 -0.97 -4.20
N GLU A 150 -20.42 0.36 -4.28
CA GLU A 150 -19.85 1.22 -5.32
C GLU A 150 -18.58 1.93 -4.86
N THR A 151 -18.16 1.74 -3.60
CA THR A 151 -16.96 2.33 -3.03
C THR A 151 -15.71 1.78 -3.73
N SER A 152 -14.91 2.65 -4.32
CA SER A 152 -13.64 2.28 -4.95
C SER A 152 -12.57 1.95 -3.90
N LEU A 153 -11.75 0.92 -4.14
CA LEU A 153 -10.70 0.49 -3.23
C LEU A 153 -9.34 1.05 -3.64
N PHE A 154 -8.75 1.87 -2.79
CA PHE A 154 -7.34 2.29 -2.88
C PHE A 154 -6.50 1.52 -1.86
N VAL A 155 -5.22 1.33 -2.18
CA VAL A 155 -4.25 0.70 -1.28
C VAL A 155 -3.11 1.67 -1.03
N ARG A 156 -2.85 1.98 0.24
CA ARG A 156 -1.69 2.75 0.67
C ARG A 156 -0.59 1.80 1.14
N PRO A 157 0.53 1.65 0.41
CA PRO A 157 1.67 0.87 0.87
C PRO A 157 2.47 1.64 1.92
N ARG A 158 3.37 0.93 2.61
CA ARG A 158 4.37 1.53 3.49
C ARG A 158 5.24 2.53 2.74
N GLY A 159 5.72 3.56 3.45
CA GLY A 159 6.62 4.56 2.90
C GLY A 159 8.01 4.00 2.57
N LEU A 160 8.72 4.68 1.67
CA LEU A 160 10.03 4.25 1.13
C LEU A 160 11.14 3.98 2.16
N HIS A 161 10.95 4.32 3.44
CA HIS A 161 11.96 4.19 4.50
C HIS A 161 11.77 2.93 5.35
N LEU A 162 10.71 2.15 5.11
CA LEU A 162 10.41 0.93 5.84
C LEU A 162 10.75 -0.27 4.95
N ASP A 163 11.50 -1.20 5.53
CA ASP A 163 11.82 -2.48 4.91
C ASP A 163 10.87 -3.58 5.45
N GLU A 164 10.67 -4.65 4.70
CA GLU A 164 9.96 -5.87 5.11
C GLU A 164 10.95 -6.90 5.64
N GLN A 165 11.10 -6.94 6.95
CA GLN A 165 12.10 -7.77 7.63
C GLN A 165 11.81 -9.28 7.55
N ASN A 166 10.57 -9.67 7.19
CA ASN A 166 10.20 -11.08 7.02
C ASN A 166 10.55 -11.63 5.62
N VAL A 167 11.09 -10.79 4.74
CA VAL A 167 11.50 -11.17 3.39
C VAL A 167 12.88 -10.59 3.09
N THR A 168 13.83 -11.47 2.82
CA THR A 168 15.20 -11.11 2.46
C THR A 168 15.46 -11.56 1.03
N TYR A 169 16.06 -10.71 0.21
CA TYR A 169 16.54 -11.06 -1.13
C TYR A 169 18.05 -10.78 -1.24
N ILE A 170 18.84 -11.84 -1.48
CA ILE A 170 20.32 -11.76 -1.55
C ILE A 170 20.89 -11.10 -0.28
N GLY A 171 20.40 -11.52 0.89
CA GLY A 171 20.90 -11.08 2.20
C GLY A 171 20.49 -9.66 2.63
N LYS A 172 19.57 -9.00 1.92
CA LYS A 172 19.01 -7.70 2.31
C LYS A 172 17.50 -7.77 2.49
N GLU A 173 16.98 -7.11 3.52
CA GLU A 173 15.55 -6.87 3.69
C GLU A 173 15.02 -6.07 2.50
N VAL A 174 13.80 -6.38 2.06
CA VAL A 174 13.18 -5.82 0.83
C VAL A 174 12.27 -4.64 1.09
#